data_AF-A0A0M2HAL1-F1
#
_entry.id   AF-A0A0M2HAL1-F1
#
_cell.length_a   1.000
_cell.length_b   1.000
_cell.length_c   1.000
_cell.angle_alpha   90.00
_cell.angle_beta   90.00
_cell.angle_gamma   90.00
#
_symmetry.space_group_name_H-M   'P 1'
#
loop_
_entity.id
_entity.type
_entity.pdbx_description
1 polymer ?
#
loop_
_entity_poly.entity_id
_entity_poly.type
_entity_poly.pdbx_seq_one_letter_code
_entity_poly.pdbx_strand_id
1 'polypeptide(L)'
;MARLVLFVVMVGAGVLLIRMANAAASGRLKRNRLAGIRIPSTMASEEAWLAAHVRARRATVCSGVVSVLGGVFALIPVPMPVVSLGVLVAAVGMLGFVAYAARVGSVAAKAASLRHI
;
A
#
# COMPACT_ATOMS: atom_id res chain seq x y z
N MET A 1 5.48 -17.53 20.05
CA MET A 1 5.51 -16.05 19.99
C MET A 1 5.75 -15.50 18.58
N ALA A 2 6.85 -15.86 17.89
CA ALA A 2 7.22 -15.28 16.58
C ALA A 2 6.10 -15.32 15.52
N ARG A 3 5.39 -16.45 15.38
CA ARG A 3 4.28 -16.60 14.42
C ARG A 3 3.15 -15.59 14.64
N LEU A 4 2.78 -15.36 15.91
CA LEU A 4 1.74 -14.40 16.26
C LEU A 4 2.18 -12.97 15.95
N VAL A 5 3.45 -12.64 16.22
CA VAL A 5 4.01 -11.33 15.85
C VAL A 5 3.95 -11.11 14.34
N LEU A 6 4.41 -12.10 13.55
CA LEU A 6 4.36 -12.02 12.08
C LEU A 6 2.92 -11.89 11.57
N PHE A 7 1.99 -12.68 12.12
CA PHE A 7 0.57 -12.61 11.78
C PHE A 7 0.00 -11.21 12.07
N VAL A 8 0.13 -10.72 13.30
CA VAL A 8 -0.45 -9.43 13.72
C VAL A 8 0.12 -8.28 12.91
N VAL A 9 1.45 -8.24 12.72
CA VAL A 9 2.11 -7.16 11.98
C VAL A 9 1.70 -7.15 10.51
N MET A 10 1.74 -8.32 9.85
CA MET A 10 1.42 -8.41 8.43
C MET A 10 -0.07 -8.19 8.15
N VAL A 11 -0.96 -8.82 8.92
CA VAL A 11 -2.41 -8.59 8.76
C VAL A 11 -2.76 -7.15 9.10
N GLY A 12 -2.21 -6.59 10.18
CA GLY A 12 -2.43 -5.19 10.57
C GLY A 12 -1.98 -4.21 9.48
N ALA A 13 -0.77 -4.39 8.95
CA ALA A 13 -0.25 -3.57 7.85
C ALA A 13 -1.11 -3.70 6.59
N GLY A 14 -1.50 -4.93 6.22
CA GLY A 14 -2.33 -5.18 5.04
C GLY A 14 -3.71 -4.55 5.14
N VAL A 15 -4.38 -4.69 6.29
CA VAL A 15 -5.67 -4.05 6.56
C VAL A 15 -5.54 -2.53 6.49
N LEU A 16 -4.50 -1.96 7.11
CA LEU A 16 -4.25 -0.52 7.09
C LEU A 16 -4.04 0.00 5.66
N LEU A 17 -3.22 -0.68 4.85
CA LEU A 17 -2.98 -0.34 3.44
C LEU A 17 -4.29 -0.34 2.63
N ILE A 18 -5.13 -1.37 2.79
CA ILE A 18 -6.43 -1.47 2.10
C ILE A 18 -7.35 -0.33 2.53
N ARG A 19 -7.44 -0.03 3.83
CA ARG A 19 -8.32 1.03 4.34
C ARG A 19 -7.86 2.41 3.87
N MET A 20 -6.57 2.67 3.92
CA MET A 20 -5.97 3.92 3.43
C MET A 20 -6.14 4.10 1.93
N ALA A 21 -5.91 3.05 1.13
CA ALA A 21 -6.09 3.10 -0.32
C ALA A 21 -7.52 3.50 -0.70
N ASN A 22 -8.51 2.89 -0.03
CA ASN A 22 -9.91 3.22 -0.25
C ASN A 22 -10.25 4.63 0.24
N ALA A 23 -9.79 5.03 1.44
CA ALA A 23 -10.04 6.36 1.97
C ALA A 23 -9.47 7.46 1.07
N ALA A 24 -8.24 7.30 0.59
CA ALA A 24 -7.58 8.27 -0.28
C ALA A 24 -8.22 8.33 -1.68
N ALA A 25 -8.52 7.18 -2.29
CA ALA A 25 -9.18 7.14 -3.59
C ALA A 25 -10.62 7.67 -3.56
N SER A 26 -11.29 7.59 -2.42
CA SER A 26 -12.63 8.18 -2.21
C SER A 26 -12.62 9.67 -1.89
N GLY A 27 -11.44 10.30 -1.78
CA GLY A 27 -11.30 11.70 -1.36
C GLY A 27 -11.52 11.97 0.13
N ARG A 28 -11.90 10.97 0.94
CA ARG A 28 -12.05 11.12 2.40
C ARG A 28 -10.72 11.42 3.10
N LEU A 29 -9.63 10.81 2.63
CA LEU A 29 -8.29 11.14 3.11
C LEU A 29 -7.74 12.27 2.23
N LYS A 30 -7.86 13.51 2.73
CA LYS A 30 -7.29 14.71 2.10
C LYS A 30 -5.76 14.68 2.14
N ARG A 31 -5.12 15.52 1.32
CA ARG A 31 -3.67 15.68 1.32
C ARG A 31 -3.18 16.02 2.73
N ASN A 32 -2.21 15.25 3.20
CA ASN A 32 -1.68 15.37 4.55
C ASN A 32 -0.23 14.87 4.60
N ARG A 33 0.47 15.13 5.71
CA ARG A 33 1.88 14.75 5.89
C ARG A 33 2.09 13.38 6.53
N LEU A 34 1.03 12.67 6.93
CA LEU A 34 1.11 11.43 7.70
C LEU A 34 0.90 10.17 6.85
N ALA A 35 -0.08 10.18 5.94
CA ALA A 35 -0.66 9.00 5.33
C ALA A 35 -0.88 9.18 3.82
N GLY A 36 -0.57 8.16 3.02
CA GLY A 36 -0.71 8.17 1.56
C GLY A 36 0.62 8.24 0.80
N ILE A 37 0.56 8.40 -0.52
CA ILE A 37 1.72 8.64 -1.38
C ILE A 37 2.13 10.11 -1.22
N ARG A 38 3.28 10.37 -0.61
CA ARG A 38 3.74 11.71 -0.21
C ARG A 38 5.00 12.12 -0.97
N ILE A 39 4.87 12.19 -2.28
CA ILE A 39 5.93 12.58 -3.21
C ILE A 39 5.60 13.99 -3.74
N PRO A 40 6.58 14.83 -4.13
CA PRO A 40 6.31 16.21 -4.57
C PRO A 40 5.18 16.34 -5.59
N SER A 41 5.09 15.45 -6.59
CA SER A 41 4.01 15.46 -7.59
C SER A 41 2.62 15.25 -6.98
N THR A 42 2.48 14.29 -6.07
CA THR A 42 1.20 13.98 -5.40
C THR A 42 0.78 15.03 -4.37
N MET A 43 1.74 15.83 -3.89
CA MET A 43 1.52 16.87 -2.87
C MET A 43 1.29 18.26 -3.47
N ALA A 44 1.31 18.42 -4.80
CA ALA A 44 1.19 19.71 -5.47
C ALA A 44 -0.18 20.37 -5.26
N SER A 45 -1.27 19.60 -5.38
CA SER A 45 -2.64 20.08 -5.18
C SER A 45 -3.57 18.96 -4.67
N GLU A 46 -4.80 19.28 -4.28
CA GLU A 46 -5.78 18.26 -3.87
C GLU A 46 -6.24 17.40 -5.07
N GLU A 47 -6.28 17.98 -6.27
CA GLU A 47 -6.61 17.28 -7.51
C GLU A 47 -5.50 16.28 -7.86
N ALA A 48 -4.24 16.70 -7.77
CA ALA A 48 -3.08 15.83 -7.98
C ALA A 48 -3.05 14.69 -6.95
N TRP A 49 -3.40 14.99 -5.69
CA TRP A 49 -3.55 14.00 -4.64
C TRP A 49 -4.63 12.96 -4.97
N LEU A 50 -5.84 13.42 -5.32
CA LEU A 50 -6.95 12.52 -5.62
C LEU A 50 -6.66 11.68 -6.86
N ALA A 51 -6.16 12.29 -7.95
CA ALA A 51 -5.81 11.59 -9.18
C ALA A 51 -4.76 10.49 -8.93
N ALA A 52 -3.74 10.78 -8.12
CA ALA A 52 -2.72 9.81 -7.74
C ALA A 52 -3.34 8.60 -7.01
N HIS A 53 -4.15 8.86 -6.00
CA HIS A 53 -4.69 7.82 -5.13
C HIS A 53 -5.79 7.00 -5.80
N VAL A 54 -6.60 7.60 -6.67
CA VAL A 54 -7.55 6.87 -7.53
C VAL A 54 -6.79 5.90 -8.43
N ARG A 55 -5.73 6.36 -9.10
CA ARG A 55 -4.93 5.51 -10.00
C ARG A 55 -4.15 4.43 -9.25
N ALA A 56 -3.64 4.74 -8.08
CA ALA A 56 -2.84 3.84 -7.25
C ALA A 56 -3.68 2.81 -6.48
N ARG A 57 -4.99 3.07 -6.28
CA ARG A 57 -5.88 2.27 -5.42
C ARG A 57 -5.71 0.76 -5.59
N ARG A 58 -5.84 0.25 -6.82
CA ARG A 58 -5.80 -1.20 -7.08
C ARG A 58 -4.46 -1.80 -6.65
N ALA A 59 -3.34 -1.14 -6.97
CA ALA A 59 -2.01 -1.61 -6.59
C ALA A 59 -1.81 -1.58 -5.07
N THR A 60 -2.24 -0.53 -4.38
CA THR A 60 -2.14 -0.46 -2.90
C THR A 60 -3.05 -1.50 -2.23
N VAL A 61 -4.23 -1.80 -2.79
CA VAL A 61 -5.08 -2.89 -2.30
C VAL A 61 -4.40 -4.25 -2.51
N CYS A 62 -3.83 -4.53 -3.69
CA CYS A 62 -3.08 -5.77 -3.93
C CYS A 62 -1.91 -5.92 -2.95
N SER A 63 -1.18 -4.83 -2.67
CA SER A 63 -0.13 -4.81 -1.64
C SER A 63 -0.66 -5.27 -0.29
N GLY A 64 -1.79 -4.71 0.14
CA GLY A 64 -2.41 -5.09 1.41
C GLY A 64 -2.93 -6.53 1.43
N VAL A 65 -3.49 -7.03 0.33
CA VAL A 65 -3.91 -8.44 0.20
C VAL A 65 -2.72 -9.37 0.33
N VAL A 66 -1.61 -9.10 -0.36
CA VAL A 66 -0.37 -9.89 -0.25
C VAL A 66 0.15 -9.90 1.19
N SER A 67 0.12 -8.75 1.86
CA SER A 67 0.50 -8.65 3.27
C SER A 67 -0.39 -9.50 4.19
N VAL A 68 -1.72 -9.43 4.03
CA VAL A 68 -2.67 -10.26 4.79
C VAL A 68 -2.40 -11.76 4.56
N LEU A 69 -2.22 -12.18 3.31
CA LEU A 69 -1.93 -13.57 2.97
C LEU A 69 -0.61 -14.03 3.59
N GLY A 70 0.44 -13.20 3.56
CA GLY A 70 1.71 -13.48 4.23
C GLY A 70 1.56 -13.63 5.75
N GLY A 71 0.73 -12.80 6.38
CA GLY A 71 0.39 -12.92 7.79
C GLY A 71 -0.34 -14.21 8.12
N VAL A 72 -1.39 -14.55 7.37
CA VAL A 72 -2.16 -15.80 7.54
C VAL A 72 -1.26 -17.03 7.35
N PHE A 73 -0.37 -16.99 6.35
CA PHE A 73 0.61 -18.04 6.09
C PHE A 73 1.51 -18.34 7.31
N ALA A 74 1.81 -17.33 8.15
CA ALA A 74 2.63 -17.53 9.34
C ALA A 74 2.03 -18.46 10.40
N LEU A 75 0.73 -18.75 10.31
CA LEU A 75 0.02 -19.66 11.22
C LEU A 75 0.05 -21.13 10.77
N ILE A 76 0.49 -21.42 9.54
CA ILE A 76 0.53 -22.79 9.02
C ILE A 76 1.60 -23.61 9.76
N PRO A 77 1.32 -24.85 10.22
CA PRO A 77 2.23 -25.66 11.04
C PRO A 77 3.39 -26.29 10.24
N VAL A 78 4.13 -25.48 9.48
CA VAL A 78 5.38 -25.84 8.76
C VAL A 78 6.61 -25.33 9.52
N PRO A 79 7.83 -25.84 9.27
CA PRO A 79 9.04 -25.38 9.95
C PRO A 79 9.26 -23.86 9.85
N MET A 80 9.80 -23.25 10.91
CA MET A 80 9.99 -21.78 10.96
C MET A 80 10.80 -21.20 9.78
N PRO A 81 11.85 -21.85 9.24
CA PRO A 81 12.52 -21.34 8.04
C PRO A 81 11.59 -21.16 6.83
N VAL A 82 10.62 -22.07 6.65
CA VAL A 82 9.61 -21.99 5.57
C VAL A 82 8.67 -20.82 5.81
N VAL A 83 8.23 -20.61 7.05
CA VAL A 83 7.42 -19.45 7.44
C VAL A 83 8.17 -18.15 7.14
N SER A 84 9.42 -18.03 7.60
CA SER A 84 10.24 -16.84 7.42
C SER A 84 10.45 -16.51 5.94
N LEU A 85 10.73 -17.51 5.10
CA LEU A 85 10.88 -17.31 3.66
C LEU A 85 9.55 -16.86 3.01
N GLY A 86 8.43 -17.50 3.35
CA GLY A 86 7.12 -17.13 2.81
C GLY A 86 6.70 -15.71 3.20
N VAL A 87 6.93 -15.31 4.45
CA VAL A 87 6.68 -13.95 4.92
C VAL A 87 7.62 -12.94 4.25
N LEU A 88 8.89 -13.28 4.04
CA LEU A 88 9.83 -12.44 3.30
C LEU A 88 9.36 -12.20 1.85
N VAL A 89 8.95 -13.26 1.15
CA VAL A 89 8.39 -13.16 -0.21
C VAL A 89 7.14 -12.27 -0.22
N ALA A 90 6.23 -12.45 0.74
CA ALA A 90 5.06 -11.59 0.87
C ALA A 90 5.42 -10.13 1.15
N ALA A 91 6.41 -9.87 2.01
CA ALA A 91 6.89 -8.52 2.30
C ALA A 91 7.51 -7.85 1.07
N VAL A 92 8.33 -8.57 0.30
CA VAL A 92 8.90 -8.07 -0.96
C VAL A 92 7.79 -7.79 -1.98
N GLY A 93 6.82 -8.70 -2.13
CA GLY A 93 5.67 -8.50 -3.01
C GLY A 93 4.84 -7.28 -2.62
N MET A 94 4.55 -7.12 -1.32
CA MET A 94 3.86 -5.96 -0.75
C MET A 94 4.60 -4.66 -1.11
N LEU A 95 5.92 -4.60 -0.88
CA LEU A 95 6.76 -3.44 -1.21
C LEU A 95 6.79 -3.17 -2.71
N GLY A 96 6.87 -4.20 -3.55
CA GLY A 96 6.81 -4.08 -5.01
C GLY A 96 5.52 -3.42 -5.48
N PHE A 97 4.36 -3.84 -4.93
CA PHE A 97 3.07 -3.20 -5.22
C PHE A 97 2.99 -1.75 -4.70
N VAL A 98 3.57 -1.44 -3.53
CA VAL A 98 3.65 -0.05 -3.02
C VAL A 98 4.49 0.82 -3.96
N ALA A 99 5.65 0.33 -4.38
CA ALA A 99 6.53 1.05 -5.30
C ALA A 99 5.84 1.28 -6.65
N TYR A 100 5.16 0.25 -7.18
CA TYR A 100 4.36 0.38 -8.39
C TYR A 100 3.22 1.39 -8.23
N ALA A 101 2.49 1.34 -7.11
CA ALA A 101 1.43 2.28 -6.76
C ALA A 101 1.95 3.73 -6.72
N ALA A 102 3.11 3.95 -6.10
CA ALA A 102 3.77 5.24 -6.03
C ALA A 102 4.16 5.75 -7.44
N ARG A 103 4.68 4.87 -8.31
CA ARG A 103 5.04 5.22 -9.68
C ARG A 103 3.81 5.63 -10.50
N VAL A 104 2.76 4.80 -10.54
CA VAL A 104 1.56 5.10 -11.33
C VAL A 104 0.78 6.29 -10.76
N GLY A 105 0.75 6.44 -9.43
CA GLY A 105 0.15 7.59 -8.77
C GLY A 105 0.90 8.88 -9.10
N SER A 106 2.24 8.85 -9.11
CA SER A 106 3.07 10.01 -9.47
C SER A 106 2.84 10.47 -10.91
N VAL A 107 2.67 9.53 -11.85
CA VAL A 107 2.35 9.83 -13.25
C VAL A 107 0.97 10.49 -13.36
N ALA A 108 -0.05 9.94 -12.69
CA ALA A 108 -1.39 10.49 -12.69
C ALA A 108 -1.45 11.90 -12.06
N ALA A 109 -0.71 12.12 -10.97
CA ALA A 109 -0.60 13.43 -10.33
C ALA A 109 -0.05 14.49 -11.29
N LYS A 110 1.08 14.19 -11.96
CA LYS A 110 1.69 15.10 -12.94
C LYS A 110 0.73 15.43 -14.07
N ALA A 111 0.02 14.43 -14.60
CA ALA A 111 -0.97 14.64 -15.64
C ALA A 111 -2.14 15.52 -15.19
N ALA A 112 -2.56 15.44 -13.92
CA ALA A 112 -3.58 16.30 -13.35
C ALA A 112 -3.07 17.75 -13.19
N SER A 113 -1.82 17.93 -12.72
CA SER A 113 -1.24 19.28 -12.56
C SER A 113 -1.08 20.04 -13.88
N LEU A 114 -0.79 19.34 -14.99
CA LEU A 114 -0.65 19.96 -16.31
C LEU A 114 -1.98 20.45 -16.92
N ARG A 115 -3.13 20.00 -16.42
CA ARG A 115 -4.45 20.44 -16.92
C ARG A 115 -4.89 21.81 -16.41
N HIS A 116 -4.11 22.41 -15.52
CA HIS A 116 -4.41 23.69 -14.86
C HIS A 116 -3.38 24.79 -15.16
N ILE A 117 -2.47 24.53 -16.10
CA ILE A 117 -1.57 25.53 -16.69
C ILE A 117 -2.15 25.90 -18.06
#